data_AF-A0A8J4H0I0-F1
#
_entry.id   AF-A0A8J4H0I0-F1
#
_cell.length_a   1.000
_cell.length_b   1.000
_cell.length_c   1.000
_cell.angle_alpha   90.00
_cell.angle_beta   90.00
_cell.angle_gamma   90.00
#
_symmetry.space_group_name_H-M   'P 1'
#
loop_
_entity.id
_entity.type
_entity.pdbx_description
1 polymer ?
#
loop_
_entity_poly.entity_id
_entity_poly.type
_entity_poly.pdbx_seq_one_letter_code
_entity_poly.pdbx_strand_id
1 'polypeptide(L)'
;MYTDRLQSVQFLVTTMDYFPEAANKHSDGGAANTPVMVKMPVVIGENMRRVKHYANKVGGYTYRPRKLEPFDLDTALRRNRQWILKMKRQGREFIDIGPDFARREAGADPSPFYNIERKQLEGYEKYSKVFIRMGKRSGGVLGMDCW
;
A
#
# COMPACT_ATOMS: atom_id res chain seq x y z
N MET A 1 -9.42 13.65 40.89
CA MET A 1 -9.82 13.77 39.48
C MET A 1 -8.60 13.47 38.62
N TYR A 2 -8.62 12.32 37.94
CA TYR A 2 -7.60 11.88 36.99
C TYR A 2 -7.73 12.69 35.69
N THR A 3 -6.63 13.12 35.10
CA THR A 3 -6.24 12.66 33.75
C THR A 3 -4.84 13.17 33.40
N ASP A 4 -4.07 12.21 32.91
CA ASP A 4 -2.67 12.30 32.55
C ASP A 4 -2.42 13.22 31.36
N ARG A 5 -1.31 13.96 31.47
CA ARG A 5 -0.68 14.71 30.39
C ARG A 5 0.21 13.73 29.63
N LEU A 6 -0.27 13.22 28.49
CA LEU A 6 0.55 12.39 27.61
C LEU A 6 1.67 13.23 26.98
N GLN A 7 2.90 12.75 27.14
CA GLN A 7 4.13 13.31 26.60
C GLN A 7 4.15 13.22 25.07
N SER A 8 4.54 14.31 24.41
CA SER A 8 4.81 14.38 22.99
C SER A 8 6.08 13.59 22.65
N VAL A 9 5.96 12.48 21.94
CA VAL A 9 7.10 11.76 21.37
C VAL A 9 7.45 12.39 20.03
N GLN A 10 8.56 13.12 19.98
CA GLN A 10 9.23 13.52 18.74
C GLN A 10 9.78 12.27 18.05
N PHE A 11 9.28 11.94 16.85
CA PHE A 11 9.90 10.93 16.00
C PHE A 11 10.55 11.61 14.80
N LEU A 12 11.87 11.74 14.88
CA LEU A 12 12.74 12.15 13.78
C LEU A 12 12.91 10.93 12.86
N VAL A 13 12.31 10.96 11.66
CA VAL A 13 12.54 9.92 10.64
C VAL A 13 13.64 10.41 9.70
N THR A 14 14.87 10.04 10.02
CA THR A 14 16.02 10.19 9.13
C THR A 14 15.88 9.19 7.98
N THR A 15 15.85 9.69 6.74
CA THR A 15 15.86 8.88 5.52
C THR A 15 17.19 8.13 5.40
N MET A 16 17.18 6.80 5.56
CA MET A 16 18.28 5.93 5.15
C MET A 16 17.89 5.13 3.92
N ASP A 17 18.59 5.41 2.82
CA ASP A 17 18.68 4.53 1.66
C ASP A 17 19.27 3.18 2.10
N TYR A 18 18.49 2.11 1.99
CA TYR A 18 18.96 0.76 2.33
C TYR A 18 19.07 -0.11 1.07
N PHE A 19 20.33 -0.32 0.65
CA PHE A 19 20.77 -1.42 -0.21
C PHE A 19 21.37 -2.51 0.69
N PRO A 20 20.91 -3.77 0.65
CA PRO A 20 21.75 -4.87 1.10
C PRO A 20 22.14 -5.77 -0.07
N GLU A 21 23.40 -5.68 -0.47
CA GLU A 21 24.17 -6.85 -0.91
C GLU A 21 24.92 -7.40 0.31
N ALA A 22 24.72 -8.68 0.62
CA ALA A 22 25.79 -9.53 1.12
C ALA A 22 25.34 -11.00 1.05
N ALA A 23 26.03 -11.76 0.23
CA ALA A 23 26.06 -13.20 0.28
C ALA A 23 26.69 -13.67 1.60
N ASN A 24 26.13 -14.70 2.23
CA ASN A 24 26.85 -15.47 3.25
C ASN A 24 26.71 -16.96 2.94
N LYS A 25 27.84 -17.59 2.63
CA LYS A 25 28.04 -19.04 2.60
C LYS A 25 28.63 -19.45 3.95
N HIS A 26 27.92 -20.26 4.74
CA HIS A 26 28.42 -21.51 5.35
C HIS A 26 27.37 -22.12 6.31
N SER A 27 27.47 -23.44 6.40
CA SER A 27 26.68 -24.50 7.03
C SER A 27 26.53 -24.46 8.55
N ASP A 28 25.36 -24.84 9.10
CA ASP A 28 25.17 -26.02 9.99
C ASP A 28 23.74 -26.16 10.59
N GLY A 29 23.11 -27.31 10.34
CA GLY A 29 22.60 -28.24 11.36
C GLY A 29 21.49 -27.90 12.38
N GLY A 30 20.95 -26.68 12.47
CA GLY A 30 19.82 -26.36 13.36
C GLY A 30 18.58 -25.98 12.55
N ALA A 31 17.37 -26.32 13.01
CA ALA A 31 16.13 -25.79 12.43
C ALA A 31 16.09 -24.26 12.64
N ALA A 32 16.77 -23.55 11.74
CA ALA A 32 16.99 -22.13 11.82
C ALA A 32 15.64 -21.45 11.66
N ASN A 33 15.16 -20.84 12.75
CA ASN A 33 14.15 -19.80 12.71
C ASN A 33 14.73 -18.67 11.84
N THR A 34 14.57 -18.80 10.53
CA THR A 34 15.09 -17.86 9.57
C THR A 34 14.37 -16.55 9.85
N PRO A 35 15.10 -15.47 10.19
CA PRO A 35 14.45 -14.20 10.50
C PRO A 35 13.59 -13.79 9.30
N VAL A 36 12.28 -13.77 9.51
CA VAL A 36 11.33 -13.33 8.49
C VAL A 36 11.55 -11.84 8.31
N MET A 37 12.30 -11.46 7.27
CA MET A 37 12.42 -10.06 6.89
C MET A 37 11.04 -9.52 6.53
N VAL A 38 10.46 -8.73 7.44
CA VAL A 38 9.21 -8.02 7.22
C VAL A 38 9.47 -6.95 6.17
N LYS A 39 8.95 -7.16 4.96
CA LYS A 39 9.06 -6.20 3.86
C LYS A 39 8.00 -5.13 4.05
N MET A 40 8.34 -3.87 3.77
CA MET A 40 7.39 -2.75 3.81
C MET A 40 6.10 -3.11 3.04
N PRO A 41 4.92 -2.85 3.62
CA PRO A 41 3.65 -3.17 2.99
C PRO A 41 3.44 -2.30 1.75
N VAL A 42 2.68 -2.80 0.80
CA VAL A 42 2.30 -2.09 -0.41
C VAL A 42 0.93 -1.47 -0.20
N VAL A 43 0.82 -0.16 -0.31
CA VAL A 43 -0.46 0.55 -0.19
C VAL A 43 -1.05 0.76 -1.57
N ILE A 44 -2.32 0.38 -1.72
CA ILE A 44 -3.10 0.49 -2.96
C ILE A 44 -4.45 1.18 -2.71
N GLY A 45 -5.06 1.72 -3.77
CA GLY A 45 -6.34 2.42 -3.69
C GLY A 45 -6.54 3.42 -4.81
N GLU A 46 -7.69 4.08 -4.83
CA GLU A 46 -7.94 5.19 -5.74
C GLU A 46 -7.32 6.50 -5.24
N ASN A 47 -6.88 7.33 -6.21
CA ASN A 47 -6.20 8.61 -6.01
C ASN A 47 -4.79 8.47 -5.40
N MET A 48 -3.77 8.63 -6.25
CA MET A 48 -2.37 8.49 -5.83
C MET A 48 -1.93 9.48 -4.74
N ARG A 49 -2.60 10.63 -4.59
CA ARG A 49 -2.34 11.54 -3.48
C ARG A 49 -2.77 10.91 -2.15
N ARG A 50 -3.97 10.31 -2.10
CA ARG A 50 -4.49 9.55 -0.95
C ARG A 50 -3.58 8.35 -0.62
N VAL A 51 -3.24 7.58 -1.64
CA VAL A 51 -2.36 6.40 -1.49
C VAL A 51 -0.99 6.77 -0.92
N LYS A 52 -0.35 7.82 -1.45
CA LYS A 52 0.95 8.31 -0.94
C LYS A 52 0.83 8.82 0.49
N HIS A 53 -0.22 9.57 0.80
CA HIS A 53 -0.45 10.09 2.14
C HIS A 53 -0.55 8.94 3.17
N TYR A 54 -1.36 7.93 2.89
CA TYR A 54 -1.50 6.78 3.78
C TYR A 54 -0.21 5.96 3.89
N ALA A 55 0.47 5.72 2.76
CA ALA A 55 1.75 5.01 2.75
C ALA A 55 2.81 5.71 3.61
N ASN A 56 2.91 7.03 3.55
CA ASN A 56 3.84 7.78 4.40
C ASN A 56 3.49 7.62 5.89
N LYS A 57 2.20 7.57 6.24
CA LYS A 57 1.73 7.38 7.62
C LYS A 57 2.09 6.00 8.19
N VAL A 58 2.09 4.95 7.37
CA VAL A 58 2.29 3.56 7.81
C VAL A 58 3.66 2.98 7.47
N GLY A 59 4.58 3.77 6.90
CA GLY A 59 5.87 3.25 6.41
C GLY A 59 5.72 2.28 5.24
N GLY A 60 4.76 2.54 4.34
CA GLY A 60 4.43 1.70 3.20
C GLY A 60 5.09 2.12 1.89
N TYR A 61 4.99 1.24 0.90
CA TYR A 61 5.47 1.43 -0.46
C TYR A 61 4.29 1.64 -1.42
N THR A 62 4.49 2.44 -2.47
CA THR A 62 3.43 2.75 -3.46
C THR A 62 3.94 2.57 -4.88
N TYR A 63 3.00 2.36 -5.82
CA TYR A 63 3.35 2.29 -7.23
C TYR A 63 3.85 3.66 -7.75
N ARG A 64 4.99 3.65 -8.43
CA ARG A 64 5.59 4.83 -9.07
C ARG A 64 5.70 4.56 -10.58
N PRO A 65 4.66 4.86 -11.37
CA PRO A 65 4.70 4.64 -12.81
C PRO A 65 5.78 5.52 -13.45
N ARG A 66 6.51 4.95 -14.41
CA ARG A 66 7.34 5.75 -15.33
C ARG A 66 6.44 6.55 -16.25
N LYS A 67 6.81 7.80 -16.53
CA LYS A 67 6.11 8.68 -17.48
C LYS A 67 5.97 7.97 -18.84
N LEU A 68 4.81 8.10 -19.47
CA LEU A 68 4.51 7.62 -20.81
C LEU A 68 4.13 8.82 -21.65
N GLU A 69 4.89 9.07 -22.72
CA GLU A 69 4.61 10.14 -23.68
C GLU A 69 4.67 9.55 -25.10
N PRO A 70 3.54 9.47 -25.82
CA PRO A 70 2.18 9.82 -25.39
C PRO A 70 1.63 8.89 -24.28
N PHE A 71 0.60 9.36 -23.57
CA PHE A 71 -0.07 8.52 -22.56
C PHE A 71 -0.82 7.37 -23.24
N ASP A 72 -0.53 6.15 -22.80
CA ASP A 72 -1.23 4.94 -23.23
C ASP A 72 -1.79 4.21 -22.01
N LEU A 73 -3.12 4.15 -21.93
CA LEU A 73 -3.85 3.55 -20.82
C LEU A 73 -3.54 2.05 -20.70
N ASP A 74 -3.49 1.32 -21.81
CA ASP A 74 -3.31 -0.13 -21.81
C ASP A 74 -1.91 -0.51 -21.35
N THR A 75 -0.88 0.20 -21.82
CA THR A 75 0.48 0.04 -21.32
C THR A 75 0.58 0.40 -19.84
N ALA A 76 -0.09 1.47 -19.39
CA ALA A 76 -0.09 1.85 -17.98
C ALA A 76 -0.74 0.78 -17.09
N LEU A 77 -1.89 0.23 -17.50
CA LEU A 77 -2.59 -0.86 -16.83
C LEU A 77 -1.74 -2.14 -16.79
N ARG A 78 -1.12 -2.52 -17.92
CA ARG A 78 -0.24 -3.69 -18.02
C ARG A 78 0.95 -3.56 -17.06
N ARG A 79 1.59 -2.39 -17.01
CA ARG A 79 2.71 -2.13 -16.08
C ARG A 79 2.29 -2.22 -14.62
N ASN A 80 1.13 -1.67 -14.27
CA ASN A 80 0.58 -1.79 -12.92
C ASN A 80 0.35 -3.27 -12.56
N ARG A 81 -0.32 -4.04 -13.44
CA ARG A 81 -0.54 -5.49 -13.26
C ARG A 81 0.75 -6.26 -12.99
N GLN A 82 1.78 -6.01 -13.81
CA GLN A 82 3.08 -6.67 -13.66
C GLN A 82 3.76 -6.30 -12.34
N TRP A 83 3.64 -5.05 -11.91
CA TRP A 83 4.18 -4.58 -10.65
C TRP A 83 3.51 -5.25 -9.45
N ILE A 84 2.17 -5.36 -9.43
CA ILE A 84 1.44 -6.09 -8.37
C ILE A 84 1.87 -7.55 -8.30
N LEU A 85 1.95 -8.23 -9.45
CA LEU A 85 2.44 -9.61 -9.51
C LEU A 85 3.87 -9.76 -8.97
N LYS A 86 4.74 -8.79 -9.25
CA LYS A 86 6.09 -8.76 -8.67
C LYS A 86 6.04 -8.62 -7.14
N MET A 87 5.21 -7.72 -6.60
CA MET A 87 5.08 -7.52 -5.16
C MET A 87 4.48 -8.75 -4.45
N LYS A 88 3.48 -9.43 -5.06
CA LYS A 88 2.93 -10.71 -4.56
C LYS A 88 3.99 -11.80 -4.50
N ARG A 89 4.79 -11.96 -5.56
CA ARG A 89 5.90 -12.94 -5.61
C ARG A 89 6.98 -12.66 -4.56
N GLN A 90 7.14 -11.40 -4.16
CA GLN A 90 8.03 -11.03 -3.07
C GLN A 90 7.44 -11.32 -1.68
N GLY A 91 6.18 -11.76 -1.59
CA GLY A 91 5.49 -12.06 -0.33
C GLY A 91 5.17 -10.82 0.48
N ARG A 92 5.00 -9.65 -0.17
CA ARG A 92 4.67 -8.39 0.51
C ARG A 92 3.21 -8.37 0.94
N GLU A 93 2.96 -7.69 2.04
CA GLU A 93 1.61 -7.32 2.46
C GLU A 93 1.04 -6.23 1.58
N PHE A 94 -0.27 -6.25 1.38
CA PHE A 94 -1.03 -5.22 0.66
C PHE A 94 -2.07 -4.62 1.60
N ILE A 95 -2.05 -3.29 1.71
CA ILE A 95 -3.04 -2.50 2.44
C ILE A 95 -3.89 -1.73 1.44
N ASP A 96 -5.17 -2.06 1.36
CA ASP A 96 -6.14 -1.41 0.48
C ASP A 96 -6.89 -0.31 1.23
N ILE A 97 -6.66 0.94 0.81
CA ILE A 97 -7.36 2.13 1.30
C ILE A 97 -8.64 2.45 0.51
N GLY A 98 -8.96 1.61 -0.48
CA GLY A 98 -10.23 1.57 -1.14
C GLY A 98 -10.45 2.64 -2.20
N PRO A 99 -11.72 2.77 -2.63
CA PRO A 99 -12.18 3.88 -3.45
C PRO A 99 -11.85 5.26 -2.90
N ASP A 100 -11.83 6.25 -3.78
CA ASP A 100 -11.88 7.65 -3.41
C ASP A 100 -13.37 8.02 -3.35
N PHE A 101 -13.94 7.91 -2.15
CA PHE A 101 -15.38 8.08 -1.95
C PHE A 101 -15.83 9.52 -2.21
N ALA A 102 -15.03 10.53 -1.85
CA ALA A 102 -15.32 11.93 -2.18
C ALA A 102 -15.44 12.13 -3.71
N ARG A 103 -14.51 11.53 -4.48
CA ARG A 103 -14.57 11.59 -5.96
C ARG A 103 -15.81 10.87 -6.52
N ARG A 104 -16.20 9.74 -5.91
CA ARG A 104 -17.37 8.95 -6.35
C ARG A 104 -18.70 9.60 -5.96
N GLU A 105 -18.75 10.25 -4.81
CA GLU A 105 -19.88 11.05 -4.36
C GLU A 105 -20.13 12.22 -5.32
N ALA A 106 -19.06 12.87 -5.78
CA ALA A 106 -19.09 13.87 -6.85
C ALA A 106 -19.44 13.30 -8.25
N GLY A 107 -19.81 12.02 -8.35
CA GLY A 107 -20.32 11.40 -9.57
C GLY A 107 -19.29 10.71 -10.45
N ALA A 108 -18.01 10.68 -10.07
CA ALA A 108 -16.99 10.06 -10.92
C ALA A 108 -17.06 8.52 -10.93
N ASP A 109 -16.73 7.94 -12.07
CA ASP A 109 -16.70 6.49 -12.25
C ASP A 109 -15.52 5.82 -11.50
N PRO A 110 -15.66 4.53 -11.14
CA PRO A 110 -14.57 3.73 -10.59
C PRO A 110 -13.30 3.77 -11.47
N SER A 111 -12.13 3.85 -10.83
CA SER A 111 -10.87 3.85 -11.57
C SER A 111 -10.62 2.48 -12.22
N PRO A 112 -10.25 2.43 -13.51
CA PRO A 112 -9.88 1.17 -14.16
C PRO A 112 -8.64 0.54 -13.52
N PHE A 113 -7.70 1.35 -13.01
CA PHE A 113 -6.52 0.86 -12.28
C PHE A 113 -6.96 0.09 -11.04
N TYR A 114 -7.65 0.76 -10.12
CA TYR A 114 -8.08 0.16 -8.85
C TYR A 114 -8.92 -1.12 -9.03
N ASN A 115 -9.82 -1.14 -10.02
CA ASN A 115 -10.63 -2.33 -10.31
C ASN A 115 -9.78 -3.56 -10.67
N ILE A 116 -8.66 -3.34 -11.38
CA ILE A 116 -7.72 -4.41 -11.72
C ILE A 116 -6.91 -4.83 -10.50
N GLU A 117 -6.40 -3.87 -9.72
CA GLU A 117 -5.62 -4.16 -8.49
C GLU A 117 -6.43 -5.05 -7.54
N ARG A 118 -7.70 -4.67 -7.30
CA ARG A 118 -8.61 -5.42 -6.43
C ARG A 118 -8.83 -6.85 -6.91
N LYS A 119 -9.04 -7.06 -8.22
CA LYS A 119 -9.22 -8.40 -8.80
C LYS A 119 -7.95 -9.25 -8.70
N GLN A 120 -6.77 -8.64 -8.87
CA GLN A 120 -5.50 -9.37 -8.79
C GLN A 120 -5.12 -9.82 -7.38
N LEU A 121 -5.68 -9.17 -6.35
CA LEU A 121 -5.42 -9.46 -4.94
C LEU A 121 -6.52 -10.31 -4.30
N GLU A 122 -7.55 -10.68 -5.05
CA GLU A 122 -8.57 -11.61 -4.60
C GLU A 122 -7.93 -12.95 -4.19
N GLY A 123 -8.29 -13.44 -3.00
CA GLY A 123 -7.75 -14.66 -2.41
C GLY A 123 -6.27 -14.60 -1.98
N TYR A 124 -5.62 -13.43 -2.02
CA TYR A 124 -4.24 -13.31 -1.54
C TYR A 124 -4.22 -13.18 -0.01
N GLU A 125 -3.51 -14.07 0.67
CA GLU A 125 -3.51 -14.15 2.14
C GLU A 125 -2.98 -12.88 2.83
N LYS A 126 -2.02 -12.20 2.21
CA LYS A 126 -1.39 -10.98 2.74
C LYS A 126 -2.07 -9.70 2.25
N TYR A 127 -3.39 -9.73 2.08
CA TYR A 127 -4.18 -8.58 1.65
C TYR A 127 -5.16 -8.16 2.75
N SER A 128 -5.09 -6.91 3.17
CA SER A 128 -5.96 -6.31 4.17
C SER A 128 -6.65 -5.05 3.63
N LYS A 129 -7.89 -4.83 4.07
CA LYS A 129 -8.66 -3.61 3.76
C LYS A 129 -8.75 -2.75 5.01
N VAL A 130 -8.54 -1.45 4.86
CA VAL A 130 -8.61 -0.48 5.98
C VAL A 130 -9.68 0.60 5.78
N PHE A 131 -10.43 0.53 4.69
CA PHE A 131 -11.57 1.41 4.45
C PHE A 131 -12.88 0.77 4.92
N ILE A 132 -13.78 1.60 5.43
CA ILE A 132 -15.16 1.23 5.72
C ILE A 132 -16.02 1.68 4.54
N ARG A 133 -16.92 0.81 4.09
CA ARG A 133 -17.89 1.11 3.04
C ARG A 133 -19.28 1.23 3.67
N MET A 134 -19.88 2.41 3.56
CA MET A 134 -21.25 2.67 4.04
C MET A 134 -22.27 2.64 2.90
N GLY A 135 -21.81 2.70 1.65
CA GLY A 135 -22.68 2.63 0.48
C GLY A 135 -21.93 2.43 -0.83
N LYS A 136 -22.63 2.63 -1.94
CA LYS A 136 -22.02 2.56 -3.29
C LYS A 136 -20.97 3.66 -3.47
N ARG A 137 -21.31 4.86 -2.99
CA ARG A 137 -20.54 6.11 -3.14
C ARG A 137 -20.05 6.72 -1.81
N SER A 138 -20.39 6.11 -0.67
CA SER A 138 -19.99 6.60 0.66
C SER A 138 -19.10 5.58 1.40
N GLY A 139 -18.12 6.09 2.12
CA GLY A 139 -17.07 5.30 2.76
C GLY A 139 -15.81 6.12 2.98
N GLY A 140 -14.76 5.48 3.48
CA GLY A 140 -13.49 6.15 3.74
C GLY A 140 -12.57 5.35 4.67
N VAL A 141 -11.39 5.89 4.91
CA VAL A 141 -10.42 5.37 5.88
C VAL A 141 -10.47 6.22 7.15
N LEU A 142 -10.64 5.57 8.30
CA LEU A 142 -10.71 6.25 9.60
C LEU A 142 -9.43 7.07 9.86
N GLY A 143 -9.59 8.33 10.25
CA GLY A 143 -8.46 9.23 10.53
C GLY A 143 -7.64 9.62 9.30
N MET A 144 -8.23 9.54 8.10
CA MET A 144 -7.67 10.02 6.84
C MET A 144 -8.73 10.73 5.99
N ASP A 145 -9.88 10.09 5.77
CA ASP A 145 -11.00 10.71 5.08
C ASP A 145 -11.95 11.32 6.14
N CYS A 146 -12.41 12.55 5.91
CA CYS A 146 -13.48 13.17 6.68
C CYS A 146 -14.84 12.61 6.21
N TRP A 147 -15.72 12.34 7.16
CA TRP A 147 -17.04 11.72 6.95
C TRP A 147 -18.14 12.76 7.13
#